data_AF-A0AAW0F1E7-F1
#
_entry.id   AF-A0AAW0F1E7-F1
#
_cell.length_a   1.000
_cell.length_b   1.000
_cell.length_c   1.000
_cell.angle_alpha   90.00
_cell.angle_beta   90.00
_cell.angle_gamma   90.00
#
_symmetry.space_group_name_H-M   'P 1'
#
loop_
_entity.id
_entity.type
_entity.pdbx_description
1 polymer ?
#
loop_
_entity_poly.entity_id
_entity_poly.type
_entity_poly.pdbx_seq_one_letter_code
_entity_poly.pdbx_strand_id
1 'polypeptide(L)'
;MGKSSDSAAPGQRCAQCERGFGMMLWKHTCDVCRRTVCDDCAPRSTDSVDADGGATKLRVCKSCSVTGHRLGGSAADTTLSPAAARPDLNSEAERERRARLVEERNKAQQSRGRQLQANGGSAPRPGNAAARPTPPVAAATSPPPAQPNTQVLSSTDSPSPTAASAARPANPALEAALRRQQQQQQQAGARNAGSAAAAASPEKLRLLQEIEAVLAKHGEDPPFGLRASDEAKLRGYLQFIKSKHHVSD
;
A
#
# COMPACT_ATOMS: atom_id res chain seq x y z
N MET A 1 1.42 0.92 -56.06
CA MET A 1 0.87 2.26 -55.77
C MET A 1 0.49 2.31 -54.29
N GLY A 2 1.45 2.59 -53.41
CA GLY A 2 1.26 2.64 -51.96
C GLY A 2 0.45 3.88 -51.57
N LYS A 3 -0.72 3.66 -50.98
CA LYS A 3 -1.65 4.72 -50.58
C LYS A 3 -1.08 5.52 -49.41
N SER A 4 -0.82 6.79 -49.71
CA SER A 4 -0.87 8.00 -48.90
C SER A 4 -0.83 7.82 -47.37
N SER A 5 0.28 8.29 -46.80
CA SER A 5 0.41 8.71 -45.41
C SER A 5 -0.65 9.77 -45.09
N ASP A 6 -1.77 9.33 -44.51
CA ASP A 6 -2.76 10.22 -43.91
C ASP A 6 -2.07 11.00 -42.79
N SER A 7 -1.75 12.26 -43.09
CA SER A 7 -1.33 13.25 -42.12
C SER A 7 -2.54 13.60 -41.26
N ALA A 8 -2.87 12.70 -40.34
CA ALA A 8 -3.96 12.90 -39.40
C ALA A 8 -3.73 14.24 -38.67
N ALA A 9 -4.70 15.13 -38.79
CA ALA A 9 -4.64 16.49 -38.24
C ALA A 9 -4.15 16.48 -36.78
N PRO A 10 -3.31 17.46 -36.37
CA PRO A 10 -2.81 17.54 -35.00
C PRO A 10 -3.99 17.58 -34.03
N GLY A 11 -4.16 16.51 -33.25
CA GLY A 11 -5.25 16.36 -32.28
C GLY A 11 -6.24 15.21 -32.51
N GLN A 12 -6.06 14.40 -33.57
CA GLN A 12 -6.86 13.19 -33.81
C GLN A 12 -6.24 11.91 -33.24
N ARG A 13 -4.97 11.98 -32.78
CA ARG A 13 -4.22 10.82 -32.26
C ARG A 13 -3.54 11.15 -30.94
N CYS A 14 -3.35 10.13 -30.10
CA CYS A 14 -2.63 10.25 -28.84
C CYS A 14 -1.16 10.60 -29.07
N ALA A 15 -0.64 11.62 -28.40
CA ALA A 15 0.75 12.06 -28.54
C ALA A 15 1.80 11.09 -27.95
N GLN A 16 1.37 9.99 -27.31
CA GLN A 16 2.26 8.99 -26.70
C GLN A 16 2.22 7.63 -27.40
N CYS A 17 1.02 7.14 -27.72
CA CYS A 17 0.84 5.83 -28.35
C CYS A 17 0.31 5.91 -29.79
N GLU A 18 0.11 7.11 -30.31
CA GLU A 18 -0.37 7.38 -31.68
C GLU A 18 -1.69 6.71 -32.05
N ARG A 19 -2.45 6.18 -31.08
CA ARG A 19 -3.78 5.63 -31.34
C ARG A 19 -4.75 6.75 -31.68
N GLY A 20 -5.59 6.53 -32.69
CA GLY A 20 -6.68 7.44 -33.03
C GLY A 20 -7.69 7.55 -31.90
N PHE A 21 -8.17 8.75 -31.63
CA PHE A 21 -9.31 8.95 -30.73
C PHE A 21 -10.60 8.51 -31.41
N GLY A 22 -11.53 8.00 -30.62
CA GLY A 22 -12.82 7.52 -31.12
C GLY A 22 -13.74 7.19 -29.94
N MET A 23 -14.86 6.51 -30.22
CA MET A 23 -15.85 6.20 -29.17
C MET A 23 -15.28 5.42 -27.98
N MET A 24 -14.26 4.59 -28.21
CA MET A 24 -13.64 3.77 -27.15
C MET A 24 -12.40 4.40 -26.51
N LEU A 25 -11.84 5.45 -27.13
CA LEU A 25 -10.58 6.06 -26.67
C LEU A 25 -10.80 7.56 -26.44
N TRP A 26 -10.95 7.91 -25.18
CA TRP A 26 -11.27 9.27 -24.76
C TRP A 26 -10.07 10.19 -24.89
N LYS A 27 -10.35 11.42 -25.29
CA LYS A 27 -9.37 12.48 -25.50
C LYS A 27 -9.15 13.25 -24.20
N HIS A 28 -7.90 13.33 -23.75
CA HIS A 28 -7.52 14.08 -22.56
C HIS A 28 -6.35 15.02 -22.84
N THR A 29 -6.21 16.04 -22.02
CA THR A 29 -5.10 17.00 -22.09
C THR A 29 -4.19 16.81 -20.89
N CYS A 30 -2.88 16.73 -21.12
CA CYS A 30 -1.90 16.73 -20.04
C CYS A 30 -1.78 18.12 -19.43
N ASP A 31 -1.91 18.26 -18.11
CA ASP A 31 -1.84 19.56 -17.43
C ASP A 31 -0.45 20.22 -17.53
N VAL A 32 0.58 19.41 -17.76
CA VAL A 32 1.97 19.86 -17.84
C VAL A 32 2.35 20.31 -19.25
N CYS A 33 2.30 19.38 -20.23
CA CYS A 33 2.77 19.65 -21.59
C CYS A 33 1.66 20.07 -22.57
N ARG A 34 0.40 20.10 -22.10
CA ARG A 34 -0.80 20.45 -22.87
C ARG A 34 -1.04 19.61 -24.13
N ARG A 35 -0.34 18.48 -24.28
CA ARG A 35 -0.54 17.53 -25.39
C ARG A 35 -1.77 16.67 -25.14
N THR A 36 -2.39 16.26 -26.25
CA THR A 36 -3.52 15.35 -26.22
C THR A 36 -3.08 13.90 -26.05
N VAL A 37 -3.66 13.21 -25.10
CA VAL A 37 -3.31 11.84 -24.70
C VAL A 37 -4.57 11.02 -24.38
N CYS A 38 -4.48 9.70 -24.49
CA CYS A 38 -5.57 8.81 -24.08
C CYS A 38 -5.52 8.48 -22.58
N ASP A 39 -6.58 7.87 -22.05
CA ASP A 39 -6.66 7.46 -20.63
C ASP A 39 -5.49 6.55 -20.21
N ASP A 40 -5.09 5.61 -21.06
CA ASP A 40 -3.95 4.71 -20.78
C ASP A 40 -2.61 5.45 -20.69
N CYS A 41 -2.49 6.61 -21.34
CA CYS A 41 -1.29 7.42 -21.39
C CYS A 41 -1.28 8.56 -20.36
N ALA A 42 -2.42 8.85 -19.74
CA ALA A 42 -2.58 9.82 -18.66
C ALA A 42 -3.65 9.35 -17.65
N PRO A 43 -3.31 8.36 -16.80
CA PRO A 43 -4.25 7.84 -15.80
C PRO A 43 -4.69 8.93 -14.81
N ARG A 44 -5.90 8.79 -14.26
CA ARG A 44 -6.59 9.83 -13.47
C ARG A 44 -5.98 10.10 -12.07
N SER A 45 -5.02 9.29 -11.64
CA SER A 45 -4.52 9.25 -10.25
C SER A 45 -3.06 9.68 -10.12
N THR A 46 -2.59 10.63 -10.92
CA THR A 46 -1.29 11.26 -10.66
C THR A 46 -1.47 12.30 -9.56
N ASP A 47 -1.31 11.87 -8.31
CA ASP A 47 -1.25 12.78 -7.16
C ASP A 47 0.04 13.61 -7.27
N SER A 48 -0.10 14.90 -7.51
CA SER A 48 1.01 15.85 -7.39
C SER A 48 0.89 16.58 -6.06
N VAL A 49 2.02 16.69 -5.35
CA VAL A 49 2.10 17.47 -4.12
C VAL A 49 2.42 18.90 -4.51
N ASP A 50 1.49 19.82 -4.25
CA ASP A 50 1.76 21.24 -4.41
C ASP A 50 2.75 21.74 -3.36
N ALA A 51 3.29 22.95 -3.56
CA ALA A 51 4.24 23.57 -2.63
C ALA A 51 3.70 23.68 -1.18
N ASP A 52 2.38 23.76 -1.04
CA ASP A 52 1.68 23.85 0.25
C ASP A 52 1.36 22.48 0.89
N GLY A 53 1.84 21.38 0.29
CA GLY A 53 1.59 20.02 0.76
C GLY A 53 0.19 19.49 0.45
N GLY A 54 -0.62 20.24 -0.29
CA GLY A 54 -1.91 19.78 -0.83
C GLY A 54 -1.71 18.74 -1.93
N ALA A 55 -2.44 17.63 -1.87
CA ALA A 55 -2.48 16.66 -2.95
C ALA A 55 -3.50 17.12 -3.99
N THR A 56 -3.01 17.66 -5.11
CA THR A 56 -3.87 18.06 -6.23
C THR A 56 -3.85 16.95 -7.28
N LYS A 57 -5.05 16.57 -7.74
CA LYS A 57 -5.24 15.55 -8.76
C LYS A 57 -5.04 16.18 -10.14
N LEU A 58 -3.79 16.22 -10.58
CA LEU A 58 -3.47 16.61 -11.94
C LEU A 58 -3.50 15.38 -12.84
N ARG A 59 -3.86 15.56 -14.10
CA ARG A 59 -3.80 14.55 -15.15
C ARG A 59 -2.54 14.77 -15.97
N VAL A 60 -1.54 13.94 -15.68
CA VAL A 60 -0.22 14.06 -16.29
C VAL A 60 0.05 12.88 -17.21
N CYS A 61 0.62 13.12 -18.39
CA CYS A 61 1.00 12.05 -19.29
C CYS A 61 2.25 11.30 -18.79
N LYS A 62 2.44 10.05 -19.23
CA LYS A 62 3.56 9.20 -18.82
C LYS A 62 4.95 9.84 -18.94
N SER A 63 5.22 10.64 -19.98
CA SER A 63 6.49 11.34 -20.08
C SER A 63 6.66 12.39 -18.97
N CYS A 64 5.63 13.21 -18.76
CA CYS A 64 5.67 14.29 -17.77
C CYS A 64 5.65 13.76 -16.33
N SER A 65 5.05 12.58 -16.08
CA SER A 65 5.10 11.95 -14.76
C SER A 65 6.50 11.45 -14.40
N VAL A 66 7.27 10.98 -15.38
CA VAL A 66 8.65 10.51 -15.14
C VAL A 66 9.63 11.67 -15.00
N THR A 67 9.40 12.77 -15.73
CA THR A 67 10.27 13.97 -15.65
C THR A 67 10.17 14.70 -14.31
N GLY A 68 9.19 14.37 -13.46
CA GLY A 68 9.07 14.96 -12.13
C GLY A 68 8.88 16.47 -12.21
N HIS A 69 7.76 16.91 -12.78
CA HIS A 69 7.43 18.33 -12.78
C HIS A 69 7.12 18.80 -11.35
N ARG A 70 8.12 19.39 -10.70
CA ARG A 70 7.90 20.44 -9.70
C ARG A 70 7.22 21.58 -10.46
N LEU A 71 5.90 21.70 -10.31
CA LEU A 71 5.14 22.78 -10.89
C LEU A 71 5.49 24.07 -10.16
N GLY A 72 6.42 24.82 -10.74
CA GLY A 72 6.84 26.14 -10.32
C GLY A 72 7.70 26.74 -11.42
N GLY A 73 7.08 27.36 -12.42
CA GLY A 73 7.78 28.13 -13.44
C GLY A 73 7.34 27.79 -14.86
N SER A 74 6.51 28.66 -15.42
CA SER A 74 6.27 28.71 -16.85
C SER A 74 7.41 29.46 -17.55
N ALA A 75 7.59 29.13 -18.83
CA ALA A 75 8.31 29.84 -19.88
C ALA A 75 9.84 29.62 -20.01
N ALA A 76 10.19 29.13 -21.20
CA ALA A 76 11.33 29.51 -22.05
C ALA A 76 12.66 29.85 -21.35
N ASP A 77 13.70 29.07 -21.61
CA ASP A 77 14.73 29.51 -22.56
C ASP A 77 15.67 28.35 -22.91
N THR A 78 16.06 28.32 -24.18
CA THR A 78 17.13 27.51 -24.71
C THR A 78 18.43 28.19 -24.31
N THR A 79 19.20 27.62 -23.39
CA THR A 79 20.65 27.86 -23.39
C THR A 79 21.39 26.73 -22.69
N LEU A 80 22.48 26.35 -23.34
CA LEU A 80 23.41 25.28 -23.01
C LEU A 80 24.08 25.49 -21.65
N SER A 81 24.60 24.36 -21.12
CA SER A 81 25.74 24.24 -20.20
C SER A 81 25.42 24.01 -18.70
N PRO A 82 26.35 23.43 -17.93
CA PRO A 82 26.84 22.07 -18.06
C PRO A 82 26.46 21.24 -16.81
N ALA A 83 26.71 19.94 -16.90
CA ALA A 83 26.47 18.94 -15.86
C ALA A 83 26.90 19.40 -14.44
N ALA A 84 25.94 19.88 -13.64
CA ALA A 84 26.07 19.88 -12.20
C ALA A 84 26.08 18.42 -11.75
N ALA A 85 27.27 17.93 -11.39
CA ALA A 85 27.48 16.60 -10.86
C ALA A 85 26.43 16.30 -9.78
N ARG A 86 25.65 15.25 -10.02
CA ARG A 86 24.72 14.70 -9.04
C ARG A 86 25.56 14.33 -7.80
N PRO A 87 25.22 14.79 -6.59
CA PRO A 87 25.98 14.43 -5.41
C PRO A 87 25.98 12.91 -5.26
N ASP A 88 27.18 12.33 -5.23
CA ASP A 88 27.37 10.90 -5.05
C ASP A 88 26.80 10.50 -3.69
N LEU A 89 25.70 9.73 -3.74
CA LEU A 89 24.95 9.21 -2.61
C LEU A 89 25.78 8.32 -1.68
N ASN A 90 27.01 7.97 -2.07
CA ASN A 90 27.91 7.08 -1.33
C ASN A 90 29.21 7.76 -0.88
N SER A 91 29.32 9.09 -0.99
CA SER A 91 30.45 9.83 -0.44
C SER A 91 30.55 9.65 1.09
N GLU A 92 31.78 9.58 1.59
CA GLU A 92 32.07 9.40 3.02
C GLU A 92 31.45 10.53 3.87
N ALA A 93 31.43 11.76 3.32
CA ALA A 93 30.78 12.91 3.95
C ALA A 93 29.26 12.75 4.12
N GLU A 94 28.56 12.16 3.13
CA GLU A 94 27.12 11.89 3.22
C GLU A 94 26.84 10.74 4.20
N ARG A 95 27.73 9.74 4.28
CA ARG A 95 27.66 8.66 5.27
C ARG A 95 27.82 9.21 6.70
N GLU A 96 28.77 10.10 6.91
CA GLU A 96 28.99 10.73 8.22
C GLU A 96 27.82 11.64 8.62
N ARG A 97 27.27 12.39 7.66
CA ARG A 97 26.08 13.23 7.88
C ARG A 97 24.87 12.40 8.32
N ARG A 98 24.66 11.23 7.71
CA ARG A 98 23.60 10.29 8.11
C ARG A 98 23.85 9.67 9.48
N ALA A 99 25.11 9.34 9.80
CA ALA A 99 25.47 8.82 11.12
C ALA A 99 25.14 9.81 12.24
N ARG A 100 25.46 11.11 12.06
CA ARG A 100 25.15 12.16 13.04
C ARG A 100 23.65 12.34 13.27
N LEU A 101 22.84 12.32 12.21
CA LEU A 101 21.38 12.41 12.32
C LEU A 101 20.77 11.21 13.08
N VAL A 102 21.31 10.00 12.87
CA VAL A 102 20.85 8.80 13.59
C VAL A 102 21.24 8.85 15.06
N GLU A 103 22.46 9.29 15.37
CA GLU A 103 22.96 9.44 16.74
C GLU A 103 22.18 10.49 17.52
N GLU A 104 21.90 11.65 16.90
CA GLU A 104 21.09 12.71 17.50
C GLU A 104 19.67 12.23 17.81
N ARG A 105 19.05 11.48 16.88
CA ARG A 105 17.74 10.86 17.11
C ARG A 105 17.77 9.86 18.27
N ASN A 106 18.82 9.05 18.37
CA ASN A 106 18.97 8.08 19.45
C ASN A 106 19.11 8.78 20.80
N LYS A 107 19.94 9.82 20.88
CA LYS A 107 20.13 10.65 22.08
C LYS A 107 18.83 11.31 22.53
N ALA A 108 18.04 11.84 21.60
CA ALA A 108 16.72 12.42 21.89
C ALA A 108 15.70 11.38 22.39
N GLN A 109 15.81 10.12 21.98
CA GLN A 109 14.95 9.04 22.50
C GLN A 109 15.39 8.56 23.88
N GLN A 110 16.69 8.51 24.16
CA GLN A 110 17.21 8.14 25.47
C GLN A 110 16.84 9.15 26.57
N SER A 111 16.85 10.44 26.25
CA SER A 111 16.43 11.48 27.21
C SER A 111 14.95 11.37 27.58
N ARG A 112 14.09 10.93 26.66
CA ARG A 112 12.66 10.65 26.96
C ARG A 112 12.46 9.43 27.87
N GLY A 113 13.27 8.38 27.72
CA GLY A 113 13.20 7.20 28.58
C GLY A 113 13.68 7.45 30.02
N ARG A 114 14.65 8.35 30.20
CA ARG A 114 15.25 8.64 31.52
C ARG A 114 14.34 9.48 32.43
N GLN A 115 13.47 10.33 31.87
CA GLN A 115 12.51 11.12 32.67
C GLN A 115 11.39 10.27 33.30
N LEU A 116 11.07 9.09 32.74
CA LEU A 116 10.05 8.20 33.30
C LEU A 116 10.54 7.38 34.51
N GLN A 117 11.85 7.22 34.72
CA GLN A 117 12.38 6.47 35.88
C GLN A 117 12.71 7.36 37.08
N ALA A 118 12.85 8.69 36.92
CA ALA A 118 13.21 9.59 38.01
C ALA A 118 12.00 10.11 38.82
N ASN A 119 10.76 9.89 38.36
CA ASN A 119 9.54 10.41 38.99
C ASN A 119 8.60 9.30 39.45
N GLY A 120 9.16 8.32 40.18
CA GLY A 120 8.38 7.35 40.95
C GLY A 120 7.81 8.01 42.21
N GLY A 121 6.65 8.67 42.06
CA GLY A 121 5.91 9.30 43.15
C GLY A 121 4.40 9.23 42.93
N SER A 122 3.80 8.14 43.42
CA SER A 122 2.41 7.97 43.87
C SER A 122 1.36 9.06 43.54
N ALA A 123 0.35 8.72 42.73
CA ALA A 123 -1.10 8.87 43.00
C ALA A 123 -1.95 8.45 41.77
N PRO A 124 -3.22 8.01 41.97
CA PRO A 124 -4.01 7.34 40.93
C PRO A 124 -4.90 8.29 40.11
N ARG A 125 -5.53 7.69 39.07
CA ARG A 125 -6.79 8.07 38.39
C ARG A 125 -6.64 8.75 37.00
N PRO A 126 -7.72 8.89 36.18
CA PRO A 126 -8.11 7.93 35.15
C PRO A 126 -8.13 8.51 33.72
N GLY A 127 -8.22 7.61 32.73
CA GLY A 127 -9.00 7.86 31.51
C GLY A 127 -8.30 8.47 30.30
N ASN A 128 -8.70 7.94 29.15
CA ASN A 128 -8.67 8.50 27.79
C ASN A 128 -7.43 8.28 26.91
N ALA A 129 -7.69 7.35 25.98
CA ALA A 129 -7.10 7.16 24.68
C ALA A 129 -6.74 8.44 23.92
N ALA A 130 -5.59 8.42 23.25
CA ALA A 130 -5.41 9.06 21.96
C ALA A 130 -4.25 8.39 21.21
N ALA A 131 -4.52 8.11 19.93
CA ALA A 131 -3.78 7.26 19.03
C ALA A 131 -2.38 7.78 18.68
N ARG A 132 -1.47 6.84 18.40
CA ARG A 132 -0.17 7.11 17.77
C ARG A 132 -0.08 6.38 16.42
N PRO A 133 0.36 7.06 15.34
CA PRO A 133 0.36 6.50 13.99
C PRO A 133 1.61 5.64 13.71
N THR A 134 1.41 4.53 12.99
CA THR A 134 2.46 3.66 12.44
C THR A 134 2.82 4.07 11.00
N PRO A 135 4.12 4.20 10.65
CA PRO A 135 4.56 4.33 9.26
C PRO A 135 4.65 2.97 8.53
N PRO A 136 4.64 2.96 7.18
CA PRO A 136 4.52 1.75 6.36
C PRO A 136 5.88 1.16 6.00
N VAL A 137 5.95 -0.18 5.83
CA VAL A 137 7.07 -0.84 5.16
C VAL A 137 6.58 -1.81 4.10
N ALA A 138 6.89 -1.43 2.87
CA ALA A 138 7.27 -2.19 1.68
C ALA A 138 6.67 -3.59 1.44
N ALA A 139 6.01 -3.68 0.29
CA ALA A 139 5.69 -4.91 -0.41
C ALA A 139 6.87 -5.42 -1.25
N ALA A 140 6.83 -6.75 -1.45
CA ALA A 140 7.29 -7.50 -2.62
C ALA A 140 8.79 -7.75 -2.82
N THR A 141 9.18 -9.02 -2.66
CA THR A 141 10.12 -9.65 -3.60
C THR A 141 9.71 -11.12 -3.81
N SER A 142 9.77 -11.51 -5.08
CA SER A 142 9.22 -12.68 -5.79
C SER A 142 9.75 -14.07 -5.35
N PRO A 143 9.09 -15.18 -5.78
CA PRO A 143 9.48 -16.56 -5.44
C PRO A 143 10.65 -17.09 -6.30
N PRO A 144 11.41 -18.10 -5.84
CA PRO A 144 12.41 -18.79 -6.67
C PRO A 144 11.79 -19.91 -7.52
N PRO A 145 12.36 -20.22 -8.71
CA PRO A 145 11.88 -21.27 -9.60
C PRO A 145 12.37 -22.67 -9.20
N ALA A 146 11.60 -23.66 -9.63
CA ALA A 146 11.80 -25.09 -9.45
C ALA A 146 13.14 -25.59 -10.04
N GLN A 147 13.75 -26.57 -9.36
CA GLN A 147 14.87 -27.35 -9.89
C GLN A 147 14.40 -28.69 -10.46
N PRO A 148 15.05 -29.18 -11.54
CA PRO A 148 14.75 -30.47 -12.12
C PRO A 148 15.50 -31.62 -11.42
N ASN A 149 14.81 -32.74 -11.49
CA ASN A 149 15.14 -34.10 -11.13
C ASN A 149 16.50 -34.57 -11.69
N THR A 150 17.34 -35.20 -10.85
CA THR A 150 18.34 -36.16 -11.33
C THR A 150 18.58 -37.23 -10.26
N GLN A 151 18.18 -38.46 -10.59
CA GLN A 151 18.51 -39.68 -9.86
C GLN A 151 19.94 -40.11 -10.19
N VAL A 152 20.71 -40.53 -9.18
CA VAL A 152 21.70 -41.61 -9.34
C VAL A 152 21.76 -42.41 -8.02
N LEU A 153 21.70 -43.73 -8.17
CA LEU A 153 21.74 -44.75 -7.12
C LEU A 153 23.09 -44.79 -6.38
N SER A 154 23.06 -45.20 -5.10
CA SER A 154 23.97 -46.23 -4.54
C SER A 154 23.53 -46.65 -3.12
N SER A 155 23.41 -47.96 -2.92
CA SER A 155 23.33 -48.70 -1.65
C SER A 155 24.60 -48.43 -0.79
N THR A 156 24.72 -48.72 0.51
CA THR A 156 24.44 -49.98 1.23
C THR A 156 24.62 -49.77 2.75
N ASP A 157 24.01 -50.68 3.52
CA ASP A 157 24.36 -51.13 4.88
C ASP A 157 24.09 -50.27 6.13
N SER A 158 23.29 -50.87 7.01
CA SER A 158 23.21 -50.63 8.47
C SER A 158 24.13 -51.65 9.18
N PRO A 159 24.57 -51.44 10.43
CA PRO A 159 23.69 -51.72 11.57
C PRO A 159 23.87 -50.78 12.79
N SER A 160 22.81 -50.67 13.60
CA SER A 160 22.82 -50.08 14.95
C SER A 160 23.55 -51.00 15.96
N PRO A 161 23.93 -50.51 17.17
CA PRO A 161 22.96 -50.61 18.27
C PRO A 161 23.05 -49.51 19.37
N THR A 162 21.94 -49.42 20.12
CA THR A 162 21.82 -49.03 21.55
C THR A 162 22.26 -47.63 22.02
N ALA A 163 21.32 -46.83 22.51
CA ALA A 163 21.06 -46.63 23.95
C ALA A 163 20.24 -45.36 24.20
N ALA A 164 19.35 -45.46 25.17
CA ALA A 164 18.41 -44.43 25.59
C ALA A 164 19.07 -43.09 25.92
N SER A 165 18.51 -42.01 25.39
CA SER A 165 18.51 -40.70 26.06
C SER A 165 17.36 -39.86 25.53
N ALA A 166 16.56 -39.38 26.47
CA ALA A 166 15.43 -38.49 26.25
C ALA A 166 15.80 -37.37 25.27
N ALA A 167 14.97 -37.23 24.24
CA ALA A 167 15.14 -36.31 23.13
C ALA A 167 15.21 -34.84 23.60
N ARG A 168 16.42 -34.38 23.88
CA ARG A 168 16.77 -32.96 23.73
C ARG A 168 17.31 -32.80 22.32
N PRO A 169 16.68 -31.98 21.45
CA PRO A 169 17.32 -31.65 20.19
C PRO A 169 18.59 -30.86 20.50
N ALA A 170 19.76 -31.47 20.28
CA ALA A 170 21.09 -30.89 20.51
C ALA A 170 21.45 -29.77 19.51
N ASN A 171 20.45 -29.18 18.85
CA ASN A 171 20.63 -28.14 17.87
C ASN A 171 19.84 -26.89 18.28
N PRO A 172 20.49 -25.86 18.86
CA PRO A 172 19.82 -24.64 19.28
C PRO A 172 19.14 -23.91 18.11
N ALA A 173 19.61 -24.11 16.87
CA ALA A 173 18.94 -23.57 15.69
C ALA A 173 17.61 -24.27 15.42
N LEU A 174 17.50 -25.58 15.67
CA LEU A 174 16.26 -26.33 15.51
C LEU A 174 15.22 -25.93 16.56
N GLU A 175 15.63 -25.74 17.82
CA GLU A 175 14.74 -25.25 18.87
C GLU A 175 14.26 -23.82 18.58
N ALA A 176 15.15 -22.95 18.11
CA ALA A 176 14.79 -21.60 17.67
C ALA A 176 13.84 -21.63 16.46
N ALA A 177 14.03 -22.54 15.51
CA ALA A 177 13.14 -22.71 14.36
C ALA A 177 11.74 -23.19 14.79
N LEU A 178 11.67 -24.19 15.68
CA LEU A 178 10.41 -24.70 16.22
C LEU A 178 9.66 -23.63 17.03
N ARG A 179 10.35 -22.82 17.85
CA ARG A 179 9.72 -21.67 18.52
C ARG A 179 9.16 -20.66 17.53
N ARG A 180 9.89 -20.34 16.45
CA ARG A 180 9.40 -19.42 15.40
C ARG A 180 8.17 -19.98 14.69
N GLN A 181 8.16 -21.28 14.40
CA GLN A 181 7.02 -21.96 13.79
C GLN A 181 5.79 -21.95 14.71
N GLN A 182 5.98 -22.22 16.00
CA GLN A 182 4.90 -22.18 16.99
C GLN A 182 4.35 -20.75 17.20
N GLN A 183 5.21 -19.73 17.24
CA GLN A 183 4.78 -18.33 17.27
C GLN A 183 4.04 -17.93 15.99
N GLN A 184 4.48 -18.40 14.82
CA GLN A 184 3.76 -18.18 13.56
C GLN A 184 2.38 -18.85 13.56
N GLN A 185 2.23 -20.06 14.11
CA GLN A 185 0.91 -20.71 14.22
C GLN A 185 -0.03 -19.99 15.19
N GLN A 186 0.47 -19.46 16.31
CA GLN A 186 -0.34 -18.65 17.22
C GLN A 186 -0.73 -17.30 16.60
N GLN A 187 0.16 -16.66 15.86
CA GLN A 187 -0.15 -15.42 15.12
C GLN A 187 -1.06 -15.68 13.92
N ALA A 188 -0.93 -16.82 13.23
CA ALA A 188 -1.78 -17.20 12.11
C ALA A 188 -3.18 -17.62 12.60
N GLY A 189 -3.28 -18.31 13.74
CA GLY A 189 -4.56 -18.63 14.40
C GLY A 189 -5.28 -17.37 14.88
N ALA A 190 -4.56 -16.39 15.46
CA ALA A 190 -5.13 -15.10 15.86
C ALA A 190 -5.50 -14.20 14.66
N ARG A 191 -4.79 -14.32 13.52
CA ARG A 191 -5.09 -13.55 12.29
C ARG A 191 -6.18 -14.18 11.42
N ASN A 192 -6.39 -15.49 11.46
CA ASN A 192 -7.43 -16.18 10.67
C ASN A 192 -8.72 -16.50 11.44
N ALA A 193 -8.67 -16.72 12.77
CA ALA A 193 -9.90 -16.92 13.55
C ALA A 193 -10.55 -15.59 13.99
N GLY A 194 -9.80 -14.47 13.97
CA GLY A 194 -10.26 -13.16 14.44
C GLY A 194 -10.78 -12.18 13.38
N SER A 195 -10.67 -12.47 12.09
CA SER A 195 -10.74 -11.41 11.05
C SER A 195 -11.98 -11.39 10.16
N ALA A 196 -12.74 -12.49 10.05
CA ALA A 196 -13.91 -12.51 9.14
C ALA A 196 -15.26 -12.61 9.85
N ALA A 197 -15.37 -13.35 10.96
CA ALA A 197 -16.64 -13.55 11.68
C ALA A 197 -16.66 -12.94 13.08
N ALA A 198 -15.52 -12.81 13.76
CA ALA A 198 -15.44 -12.34 15.15
C ALA A 198 -15.22 -10.83 15.31
N ALA A 199 -14.97 -10.08 14.22
CA ALA A 199 -14.76 -8.63 14.23
C ALA A 199 -15.92 -7.82 13.65
N ALA A 200 -17.08 -8.44 13.41
CA ALA A 200 -18.30 -7.68 13.17
C ALA A 200 -18.81 -7.20 14.53
N SER A 201 -18.60 -5.92 14.84
CA SER A 201 -19.24 -5.26 15.96
C SER A 201 -20.74 -5.62 15.96
N PRO A 202 -21.35 -5.88 17.14
CA PRO A 202 -22.76 -6.25 17.23
C PRO A 202 -23.66 -5.19 16.57
N GLU A 203 -23.22 -3.93 16.57
CA GLU A 203 -23.91 -2.84 15.88
C GLU A 203 -23.86 -2.98 14.35
N LYS A 204 -22.70 -3.33 13.80
CA LYS A 204 -22.56 -3.63 12.36
C LYS A 204 -23.50 -4.75 11.90
N LEU A 205 -23.65 -5.81 12.70
CA LEU A 205 -24.57 -6.91 12.38
C LEU A 205 -26.03 -6.46 12.39
N ARG A 206 -26.44 -5.64 13.37
CA ARG A 206 -27.80 -5.08 13.42
C ARG A 206 -28.10 -4.22 12.19
N LEU A 207 -27.17 -3.34 11.81
CA LEU A 207 -27.31 -2.50 10.62
C LEU A 207 -27.43 -3.32 9.34
N LEU A 208 -26.60 -4.36 9.17
CA LEU A 208 -26.68 -5.24 8.00
C LEU A 208 -28.03 -5.97 7.93
N GLN A 209 -28.52 -6.51 9.05
CA GLN A 209 -29.83 -7.16 9.10
C GLN A 209 -30.97 -6.19 8.77
N GLU A 210 -30.92 -4.95 9.29
CA GLU A 210 -31.94 -3.94 9.00
C GLU A 210 -31.92 -3.53 7.52
N ILE A 211 -30.73 -3.32 6.94
CA ILE A 211 -30.58 -3.02 5.51
C ILE A 211 -31.10 -4.18 4.65
N GLU A 212 -30.71 -5.42 4.94
CA GLU A 212 -31.18 -6.61 4.23
C GLU A 212 -32.71 -6.74 4.32
N ALA A 213 -33.31 -6.46 5.49
CA ALA A 213 -34.76 -6.50 5.66
C ALA A 213 -35.50 -5.44 4.84
N VAL A 214 -34.98 -4.21 4.76
CA VAL A 214 -35.59 -3.14 3.94
C VAL A 214 -35.45 -3.48 2.46
N LEU A 215 -34.27 -3.92 2.01
CA LEU A 215 -34.06 -4.29 0.61
C LEU A 215 -34.94 -5.47 0.19
N ALA A 216 -35.09 -6.50 1.05
CA ALA A 216 -35.96 -7.63 0.81
C ALA A 216 -37.44 -7.23 0.65
N LYS A 217 -37.92 -6.26 1.45
CA LYS A 217 -39.29 -5.71 1.32
C LYS A 217 -39.54 -5.06 -0.04
N HIS A 218 -38.50 -4.48 -0.63
CA HIS A 218 -38.58 -3.78 -1.91
C HIS A 218 -38.13 -4.64 -3.10
N GLY A 219 -37.75 -5.90 -2.88
CA GLY A 219 -37.27 -6.81 -3.93
C GLY A 219 -35.94 -6.39 -4.54
N GLU A 220 -35.11 -5.66 -3.79
CA GLU A 220 -33.79 -5.20 -4.23
C GLU A 220 -32.69 -6.09 -3.65
N ASP A 221 -31.65 -6.35 -4.44
CA ASP A 221 -30.49 -7.13 -3.99
C ASP A 221 -29.48 -6.25 -3.21
N PRO A 222 -28.81 -6.81 -2.18
CA PRO A 222 -27.78 -6.09 -1.46
C PRO A 222 -26.58 -5.76 -2.35
N PRO A 223 -26.05 -4.51 -2.30
CA PRO A 223 -24.94 -4.12 -3.15
C PRO A 223 -23.66 -4.87 -2.79
N PHE A 224 -22.82 -5.11 -3.81
CA PHE A 224 -21.55 -5.80 -3.62
C PHE A 224 -20.68 -5.08 -2.58
N GLY A 225 -20.11 -5.85 -1.65
CA GLY A 225 -19.23 -5.32 -0.61
C GLY A 225 -19.95 -4.67 0.57
N LEU A 226 -21.29 -4.67 0.65
CA LEU A 226 -22.03 -4.12 1.80
C LEU A 226 -21.53 -4.68 3.14
N ARG A 227 -21.25 -5.99 3.20
CA ARG A 227 -20.73 -6.66 4.42
C ARG A 227 -19.30 -6.23 4.78
N ALA A 228 -18.52 -5.75 3.82
CA ALA A 228 -17.17 -5.24 4.05
C ALA A 228 -17.17 -3.76 4.49
N SER A 229 -18.29 -3.05 4.35
CA SER A 229 -18.43 -1.65 4.76
C SER A 229 -18.30 -1.45 6.26
N ASP A 230 -17.88 -0.25 6.64
CA ASP A 230 -17.85 0.26 8.01
C ASP A 230 -19.22 0.72 8.49
N GLU A 231 -19.40 0.84 9.80
CA GLU A 231 -20.68 1.19 10.43
C GLU A 231 -21.22 2.55 9.97
N ALA A 232 -20.35 3.54 9.75
CA ALA A 232 -20.76 4.87 9.31
C ALA A 232 -21.39 4.81 7.90
N LYS A 233 -20.78 4.06 6.98
CA LYS A 233 -21.35 3.82 5.66
C LYS A 233 -22.66 3.03 5.71
N LEU A 234 -22.75 2.02 6.58
CA LEU A 234 -23.98 1.25 6.75
C LEU A 234 -25.13 2.11 7.26
N ARG A 235 -24.89 2.99 8.25
CA ARG A 235 -25.90 3.95 8.74
C ARG A 235 -26.35 4.92 7.64
N GLY A 236 -25.39 5.49 6.90
CA GLY A 236 -25.70 6.39 5.79
C GLY A 236 -26.50 5.70 4.68
N TYR A 237 -26.15 4.45 4.37
CA TYR A 237 -26.87 3.66 3.38
C TYR A 237 -28.28 3.29 3.85
N LEU A 238 -28.44 2.88 5.10
CA LEU A 238 -29.76 2.61 5.69
C LEU A 238 -30.66 3.86 5.64
N GLN A 239 -30.12 5.04 5.98
CA GLN A 239 -30.86 6.30 5.89
C GLN A 239 -31.25 6.64 4.45
N PHE A 240 -30.34 6.41 3.49
CA PHE A 240 -30.61 6.59 2.07
C PHE A 240 -31.75 5.69 1.59
N ILE A 241 -31.74 4.40 1.93
CA ILE A 241 -32.80 3.47 1.53
C ILE A 241 -34.12 3.84 2.20
N LYS A 242 -34.14 4.13 3.50
CA LYS A 242 -35.36 4.59 4.20
C LYS A 242 -35.96 5.83 3.54
N SER A 243 -35.11 6.79 3.15
CA SER A 243 -35.52 8.02 2.45
C SER A 243 -36.04 7.74 1.03
N LYS A 244 -35.34 6.88 0.28
CA LYS A 244 -35.70 6.48 -1.10
C LYS A 244 -37.06 5.81 -1.18
N HIS A 245 -37.41 5.01 -0.17
CA HIS A 245 -38.65 4.23 -0.17
C HIS A 245 -39.74 4.84 0.72
N HIS A 246 -39.58 6.08 1.21
CA HIS A 246 -40.50 6.74 2.14
C HIS A 246 -40.91 5.85 3.32
N VAL A 247 -39.96 5.07 3.84
CA VAL A 247 -40.17 4.24 5.02
C VAL A 247 -40.06 5.16 6.24
N SER A 248 -41.17 5.81 6.58
CA SER A 248 -41.35 6.43 7.89
C SER A 248 -41.49 5.31 8.93
N ASP A 249 -40.69 5.40 9.99
CA ASP A 249 -40.79 4.56 11.20
C ASP A 249 -42.21 4.57 11.80
#